data_AF-A0A329VPW8-F1
#
_entry.id   AF-A0A329VPW8-F1
#
_cell.length_a   1.000
_cell.length_b   1.000
_cell.length_c   1.000
_cell.angle_alpha   90.00
_cell.angle_beta   90.00
_cell.angle_gamma   90.00
#
_symmetry.space_group_name_H-M   'P 1'
#
loop_
_entity.id
_entity.type
_entity.pdbx_description
1 polymer ?
#
loop_
_entity_poly.entity_id
_entity_poly.type
_entity_poly.pdbx_seq_one_letter_code
_entity_poly.pdbx_strand_id
1 'polypeptide(L)' 'MNPQEFIAKNIQADLLKLGYSDSISGMASDKAVDHYRRASSASRKGKMYDDCLHIAKAWASKYSSVKPSPK' A
#
# COMPACT_ATOMS: atom_id res chain seq x y z
N MET A 1 -6.90 -11.52 13.05
CA MET A 1 -6.60 -10.55 11.96
C MET A 1 -6.20 -11.34 10.74
N ASN A 2 -6.93 -11.20 9.64
CA ASN A 2 -6.55 -11.86 8.39
C ASN A 2 -5.33 -11.16 7.78
N PRO A 3 -4.48 -11.86 7.01
CA PRO A 3 -3.31 -11.25 6.37
C PRO A 3 -3.69 -10.05 5.48
N GLN A 4 -4.87 -10.10 4.86
CA GLN A 4 -5.42 -8.99 4.07
C GLN A 4 -5.69 -7.74 4.92
N GLU A 5 -6.35 -7.90 6.07
CA GLU A 5 -6.60 -6.77 6.98
C GLU A 5 -5.31 -6.21 7.56
N PHE A 6 -4.35 -7.10 7.85
CA PHE A 6 -3.02 -6.68 8.29
C PHE A 6 -2.36 -5.80 7.23
N ILE A 7 -2.36 -6.22 5.96
CA ILE A 7 -1.79 -5.44 4.86
C ILE A 7 -2.54 -4.11 4.69
N ALA A 8 -3.87 -4.13 4.66
CA ALA A 8 -4.66 -2.92 4.48
C ALA A 8 -4.37 -1.88 5.56
N LYS A 9 -4.40 -2.28 6.84
CA LYS A 9 -4.22 -1.35 7.97
C LYS A 9 -2.80 -0.83 8.09
N ASN A 10 -1.78 -1.67 7.87
CA ASN A 10 -0.41 -1.20 7.94
C ASN A 10 -0.09 -0.25 6.77
N ILE A 11 -0.50 -0.59 5.55
CA ILE A 11 -0.29 0.28 4.38
C ILE A 11 -1.02 1.62 4.52
N GLN A 12 -2.27 1.60 4.98
CA GLN A 12 -3.01 2.85 5.23
C GLN A 12 -2.29 3.72 6.27
N ALA A 13 -1.80 3.14 7.36
CA ALA A 13 -1.04 3.86 8.38
C ALA A 13 0.30 4.41 7.85
N ASP A 14 1.03 3.65 7.03
CA ASP A 14 2.25 4.09 6.37
C ASP A 14 1.99 5.26 5.39
N LEU A 15 0.93 5.18 4.59
CA LEU A 15 0.55 6.23 3.64
C LEU A 15 0.11 7.51 4.36
N LEU A 16 -0.68 7.40 5.44
CA LEU A 16 -1.05 8.54 6.28
C LEU A 16 0.20 9.21 6.89
N LYS A 17 1.19 8.42 7.36
CA LYS A 17 2.48 8.93 7.85
C LYS A 17 3.29 9.64 6.78
N LEU A 18 3.17 9.22 5.52
CA LEU A 18 3.79 9.88 4.37
C LEU A 18 3.07 11.17 3.95
N GLY A 19 1.93 11.51 4.58
CA GLY A 19 1.16 12.72 4.30
C GLY A 19 0.13 12.56 3.18
N TYR A 20 -0.19 11.33 2.78
CA TYR A 20 -1.30 11.08 1.86
C TYR A 20 -2.66 11.26 2.58
N SER A 21 -3.68 11.70 1.84
CA SER A 21 -5.04 11.82 2.36
C SER A 21 -5.64 10.45 2.69
N ASP A 22 -6.62 10.40 3.60
CA ASP A 22 -7.30 9.16 3.99
C ASP A 22 -7.96 8.47 2.79
N SER A 23 -8.58 9.23 1.87
CA SER A 23 -9.15 8.68 0.64
C SER A 23 -8.11 7.98 -0.24
N ILE A 24 -6.94 8.59 -0.42
CA ILE A 24 -5.85 8.00 -1.22
C ILE A 24 -5.29 6.77 -0.51
N SER A 25 -5.11 6.87 0.81
CA SER A 25 -4.56 5.81 1.63
C SER A 25 -5.45 4.58 1.63
N GLY A 26 -6.79 4.76 1.71
CA GLY A 26 -7.78 3.69 1.63
C GLY A 26 -7.86 3.01 0.26
N MET A 27 -7.81 3.78 -0.83
CA MET A 27 -7.81 3.20 -2.18
C MET A 27 -6.50 2.46 -2.50
N ALA A 28 -5.37 2.99 -2.05
CA ALA A 28 -4.05 2.37 -2.23
C ALA A 28 -3.91 1.07 -1.43
N SER A 29 -4.46 1.01 -0.22
CA SER A 29 -4.46 -0.20 0.60
C SER A 29 -5.38 -1.29 0.03
N ASP A 30 -6.54 -0.94 -0.53
CA ASP A 30 -7.39 -1.90 -1.25
C ASP A 30 -6.67 -2.51 -2.46
N LYS A 31 -5.96 -1.67 -3.24
CA LYS A 31 -5.12 -2.13 -4.35
C LYS A 31 -4.02 -3.09 -3.94
N ALA A 32 -3.37 -2.82 -2.82
CA ALA A 32 -2.37 -3.72 -2.26
C ALA A 32 -2.97 -5.06 -1.83
N VAL A 33 -4.18 -5.07 -1.25
CA VAL A 33 -4.88 -6.30 -0.89
C VAL A 33 -5.32 -7.10 -2.12
N ASP A 34 -5.83 -6.45 -3.16
CA ASP A 34 -6.13 -7.12 -4.44
C ASP A 34 -4.87 -7.74 -5.04
N HIS A 35 -3.73 -7.05 -4.97
CA HIS A 35 -2.45 -7.62 -5.37
C HIS A 35 -2.06 -8.83 -4.52
N TYR A 36 -2.16 -8.74 -3.19
CA TYR A 36 -1.91 -9.86 -2.29
C TYR A 36 -2.80 -11.08 -2.59
N ARG A 37 -4.08 -10.85 -2.94
CA ARG A 37 -5.01 -11.92 -3.31
C ARG A 37 -4.62 -12.61 -4.62
N ARG A 38 -4.14 -11.84 -5.60
CA ARG A 38 -3.77 -12.35 -6.93
C ARG A 38 -2.36 -12.94 -6.96
N ALA A 39 -1.48 -12.44 -6.11
CA ALA A 39 -0.13 -12.95 -5.96
C ALA A 39 -0.20 -14.31 -5.24
N SER A 40 -0.32 -15.39 -6.04
CA SER A 40 -0.34 -16.77 -5.55
C SER A 40 1.03 -17.23 -4.97
N SER A 41 2.08 -16.43 -5.16
CA SER A 41 3.39 -16.57 -4.51
C SER A 41 4.13 -15.24 -4.55
N ALA A 42 4.62 -14.76 -3.41
CA ALA A 42 5.51 -13.60 -3.36
C ALA A 42 6.75 -13.88 -4.22
N SER A 43 7.09 -13.01 -5.18
CA SER A 43 8.27 -13.15 -6.06
C SER A 43 9.57 -13.43 -5.30
N ARG A 44 9.65 -13.07 -4.02
CA ARG A 44 10.67 -13.53 -3.06
C ARG A 44 10.03 -13.92 -1.73
N LYS A 45 10.42 -15.10 -1.23
CA LYS A 45 10.03 -15.65 0.09
C LYS A 45 10.15 -14.56 1.16
N GLY A 46 9.02 -14.13 1.73
CA GLY A 46 8.95 -13.18 2.86
C GLY A 46 8.79 -11.69 2.52
N LYS A 47 8.69 -11.27 1.26
CA LYS A 47 8.57 -9.84 0.88
C LYS A 47 7.21 -9.38 0.37
N MET A 48 6.15 -10.15 0.58
CA MET A 48 4.81 -9.82 0.07
C MET A 48 4.29 -8.46 0.55
N TYR A 49 4.55 -8.11 1.81
CA TYR A 49 4.19 -6.81 2.37
C TYR A 49 4.93 -5.66 1.68
N ASP A 50 6.23 -5.82 1.43
CA ASP A 50 7.07 -4.82 0.76
C ASP A 50 6.56 -4.55 -0.66
N ASP A 51 6.17 -5.61 -1.39
CA ASP A 51 5.58 -5.53 -2.73
C ASP A 51 4.24 -4.79 -2.71
N CYS A 52 3.36 -5.17 -1.77
CA CYS A 52 2.09 -4.51 -1.53
C CYS A 52 2.27 -3.02 -1.20
N LEU A 53 3.22 -2.67 -0.34
CA LEU A 53 3.53 -1.30 0.03
C LEU A 53 4.08 -0.51 -1.16
N HIS A 54 4.91 -1.12 -2.00
CA HIS A 54 5.45 -0.49 -3.20
C HIS A 54 4.34 -0.14 -4.19
N ILE A 55 3.41 -1.06 -4.44
CA ILE A 55 2.25 -0.84 -5.30
C ILE A 55 1.35 0.26 -4.74
N ALA A 56 1.08 0.22 -3.44
CA ALA A 56 0.25 1.21 -2.77
C ALA A 56 0.87 2.61 -2.87
N LYS A 57 2.19 2.74 -2.65
CA LYS A 57 2.91 4.02 -2.81
C LYS A 57 2.92 4.51 -4.25
N ALA A 58 3.13 3.62 -5.22
CA ALA A 58 3.10 3.98 -6.64
C ALA A 58 1.71 4.46 -7.06
N TRP A 59 0.66 3.80 -6.58
CA TRP A 59 -0.72 4.22 -6.80
C TRP A 59 -1.01 5.56 -6.11
N ALA A 60 -0.67 5.69 -4.83
CA ALA A 60 -0.85 6.92 -4.07
C ALA A 60 -0.11 8.09 -4.71
N SER A 61 1.13 7.91 -5.18
CA SER A 61 1.89 8.95 -5.88
C SER A 61 1.30 9.33 -7.24
N LYS A 62 0.54 8.44 -7.89
CA LYS A 62 -0.09 8.71 -9.19
C LYS A 62 -1.41 9.49 -9.04
N TYR A 63 -2.15 9.21 -7.97
CA TYR A 63 -3.47 9.79 -7.72
C TYR A 63 -3.46 10.93 -6.69
N SER A 64 -2.41 11.03 -5.89
CA SER A 64 -2.16 12.17 -5.04
C SER A 64 -1.40 13.23 -5.83
N SER A 65 -1.97 14.42 -5.92
CA SER A 65 -1.26 15.64 -6.33
C SER A 65 -0.17 16.05 -5.33
N VAL A 66 -0.11 15.38 -4.17
CA VAL A 66 0.92 15.54 -3.15
C VAL A 66 2.12 14.67 -3.55
N LYS A 67 3.07 15.25 -4.28
CA LYS A 67 4.42 14.65 -4.36
C LYS A 67 4.97 14.66 -2.92
N PRO A 68 5.43 13.52 -2.35
CA PRO A 68 6.14 13.56 -1.09
C PRO A 68 7.35 14.47 -1.32
N SER A 69 7.32 15.65 -0.72
CA SER A 69 8.41 16.60 -0.79
C SER A 69 9.64 15.90 -0.21
N PRO A 70 10.77 15.83 -0.93
CA PRO A 70 12.01 15.39 -0.33
C PRO A 70 12.34 16.45 0.73
N LYS A 71 12.24 16.08 2.00
CA LYS A 71 12.69 16.94 3.09
C LYS A 71 14.20 16.84 3.20
#